data_AF-X1A1L9-F1
#
_entry.id   AF-X1A1L9-F1
#
_cell.length_a   1.000
_cell.length_b   1.000
_cell.length_c   1.000
_cell.angle_alpha   90.00
_cell.angle_beta   90.00
_cell.angle_gamma   90.00
#
_symmetry.space_group_name_H-M   'P 1'
#
loop_
_entity.id
_entity.type
_entity.pdbx_description
1 polymer ?
#
loop_
_entity_poly.entity_id
_entity_poly.type
_entity_poly.pdbx_seq_one_letter_code
_entity_poly.pdbx_strand_id
1 'polypeptide(L)'
;DTSIVVLQNFLGRLESELKSFDNNKDVDFNEEKSKNLINMIGKSLKELKIKGKFLYMPIRASITGKTHGPELPMVISILGLKNCIQRVNQTLEYIKNNK
;
A
#
# COMPACT_ATOMS: atom_id res chain seq x y z
N ASP A 1 16.10 -6.38 -0.75
CA ASP A 1 15.11 -6.80 -1.75
C ASP A 1 14.23 -5.60 -2.05
N THR A 2 14.14 -5.20 -3.31
CA THR A 2 13.35 -4.03 -3.77
C THR A 2 11.90 -4.14 -3.35
N SER A 3 11.31 -5.34 -3.35
CA SER A 3 9.92 -5.56 -2.96
C SER A 3 9.69 -5.20 -1.49
N ILE A 4 10.60 -5.59 -0.59
CA ILE A 4 10.50 -5.28 0.85
C ILE A 4 10.55 -3.77 1.08
N VAL A 5 11.46 -3.06 0.41
CA VAL A 5 11.58 -1.59 0.54
C VAL A 5 10.29 -0.90 0.11
N VAL A 6 9.68 -1.36 -0.99
CA VAL A 6 8.40 -0.85 -1.49
C VAL A 6 7.28 -1.10 -0.48
N LEU A 7 7.20 -2.32 0.06
CA LEU A 7 6.16 -2.69 1.02
C LEU A 7 6.30 -1.95 2.36
N GLN A 8 7.52 -1.73 2.84
CA GLN A 8 7.78 -0.93 4.05
C GLN A 8 7.37 0.53 3.86
N ASN A 9 7.70 1.14 2.72
CA ASN A 9 7.26 2.51 2.41
C ASN A 9 5.74 2.60 2.29
N PHE A 10 5.12 1.61 1.64
CA PHE A 10 3.67 1.53 1.51
C PHE A 10 2.98 1.41 2.87
N LEU A 11 3.45 0.50 3.72
CA LEU A 11 2.94 0.29 5.08
C LEU A 11 3.03 1.56 5.92
N GLY A 12 4.21 2.20 5.98
CA GLY A 12 4.40 3.42 6.74
C GLY A 12 3.47 4.55 6.29
N ARG A 13 3.17 4.63 4.99
CA ARG A 13 2.18 5.59 4.48
C ARG A 13 0.77 5.26 4.94
N LEU A 14 0.34 4.01 4.82
CA LEU A 14 -1.00 3.58 5.26
C LEU A 14 -1.21 3.86 6.76
N GLU A 15 -0.21 3.60 7.59
CA GLU A 15 -0.27 3.86 9.03
C GLU A 15 -0.31 5.36 9.35
N SER A 16 0.45 6.18 8.63
CA SER A 16 0.40 7.64 8.77
C SER A 16 -0.97 8.20 8.39
N GLU A 17 -1.57 7.70 7.32
CA GLU A 17 -2.94 8.05 6.95
C GLU A 17 -3.90 7.62 8.07
N LEU A 18 -3.86 6.36 8.50
CA LEU A 18 -4.75 5.83 9.55
C LEU A 18 -4.69 6.65 10.84
N LYS A 19 -3.48 7.01 11.31
CA LYS A 19 -3.29 7.86 12.51
C LYS A 19 -3.90 9.26 12.35
N SER A 20 -3.93 9.79 11.13
CA SER A 20 -4.54 11.10 10.86
C SER A 20 -6.07 11.05 10.99
N PHE A 21 -6.69 9.87 10.89
CA PHE A 21 -8.14 9.68 10.92
C PHE A 21 -8.72 9.36 12.31
N ASP A 22 -7.95 8.89 13.28
CA ASP A 22 -8.46 8.52 14.62
C ASP A 22 -9.07 9.71 15.42
N ASN A 23 -8.90 10.95 14.94
CA ASN A 23 -9.52 12.14 15.53
C ASN A 23 -10.93 12.45 14.99
N ASN A 24 -11.45 11.73 13.99
CA ASN A 24 -12.82 11.91 13.49
C ASN A 24 -13.42 10.57 13.01
N LYS A 25 -14.53 10.18 13.66
CA LYS A 25 -15.39 9.02 13.35
C LYS A 25 -15.41 8.65 11.86
N ASP A 26 -15.10 7.39 11.59
CA ASP A 26 -15.35 6.63 10.35
C ASP A 26 -15.60 7.49 9.10
N VAL A 27 -14.52 7.89 8.41
CA VAL A 27 -14.64 8.58 7.11
C VAL A 27 -14.05 7.72 6.00
N ASP A 28 -14.99 7.15 5.25
CA ASP A 28 -14.93 6.66 3.87
C ASP A 28 -13.58 6.93 3.17
N PHE A 29 -12.75 5.88 3.08
CA PHE A 29 -11.51 5.92 2.31
C PHE A 29 -11.89 5.73 0.84
N ASN A 30 -12.18 6.85 0.17
CA ASN A 30 -12.65 6.83 -1.21
C ASN A 30 -11.50 6.68 -2.23
N GLU A 31 -11.87 6.55 -3.50
CA GLU A 31 -10.91 6.37 -4.59
C GLU A 31 -9.97 7.57 -4.75
N GLU A 32 -10.42 8.79 -4.48
CA GLU A 32 -9.60 10.01 -4.57
C GLU A 32 -8.47 10.02 -3.53
N LYS A 33 -8.78 9.74 -2.26
CA LYS A 33 -7.76 9.58 -1.21
C LYS A 33 -6.79 8.44 -1.55
N SER A 34 -7.31 7.33 -2.07
CA SER A 34 -6.50 6.19 -2.50
C SER A 34 -5.54 6.55 -3.64
N LYS A 35 -6.01 7.36 -4.59
CA LYS A 35 -5.18 7.87 -5.70
C LYS A 35 -4.09 8.80 -5.19
N ASN A 36 -4.40 9.69 -4.25
CA ASN A 36 -3.42 10.58 -3.63
C ASN A 36 -2.33 9.80 -2.88
N LEU A 37 -2.72 8.76 -2.13
CA LEU A 37 -1.79 7.86 -1.45
C LEU A 37 -0.82 7.19 -2.44
N ILE A 38 -1.35 6.57 -3.50
CA ILE A 38 -0.52 5.91 -4.53
C ILE A 38 0.43 6.90 -5.20
N ASN A 39 -0.04 8.11 -5.51
CA ASN A 39 0.80 9.15 -6.10
C ASN A 39 1.94 9.59 -5.18
N MET A 40 1.67 9.73 -3.88
CA MET A 40 2.69 10.12 -2.89
C MET A 40 3.77 9.03 -2.75
N ILE A 41 3.35 7.76 -2.68
CA ILE A 41 4.28 6.63 -2.64
C ILE A 41 5.11 6.57 -3.94
N GLY A 42 4.46 6.79 -5.08
CA GLY A 42 5.13 6.86 -6.38
C GLY A 42 6.19 7.97 -6.44
N LYS A 43 5.96 9.12 -5.81
CA LYS A 43 6.94 10.20 -5.69
C LYS A 43 8.12 9.78 -4.80
N SER A 44 7.88 9.28 -3.59
CA SER A 44 8.93 8.85 -2.65
C SER A 44 9.84 7.77 -3.25
N LEU A 45 9.26 6.80 -3.96
CA LEU A 45 10.03 5.69 -4.54
C LEU A 45 10.70 6.05 -5.86
N LYS A 46 10.25 7.13 -6.53
CA LYS A 46 10.93 7.68 -7.73
C LYS A 46 12.33 8.18 -7.38
N GLU A 47 12.53 8.75 -6.20
CA GLU A 47 13.84 9.19 -5.68
C GLU A 47 14.81 8.00 -5.52
N LEU A 48 14.28 6.84 -5.11
CA LEU A 48 15.01 5.58 -5.02
C LEU A 48 15.17 4.87 -6.39
N LYS A 49 14.81 5.53 -7.50
CA LYS A 49 14.80 4.97 -8.86
C LYS A 49 13.86 3.76 -9.03
N ILE A 50 12.91 3.53 -8.12
CA ILE A 50 11.92 2.46 -8.19
C ILE A 50 10.64 2.99 -8.84
N LYS A 51 10.23 2.40 -9.97
CA LYS A 51 9.12 2.91 -10.79
C LYS A 51 8.37 1.77 -11.49
N GLY A 52 7.18 2.08 -12.00
CA GLY A 52 6.41 1.18 -12.87
C GLY A 52 6.14 -0.18 -12.20
N LYS A 53 6.49 -1.27 -12.89
CA LYS A 53 6.24 -2.64 -12.42
C LYS A 53 6.84 -2.91 -11.03
N PHE A 54 8.05 -2.42 -10.75
CA PHE A 54 8.71 -2.66 -9.45
C PHE A 54 8.06 -1.93 -8.28
N LEU A 55 7.29 -0.88 -8.56
CA LEU A 55 6.50 -0.15 -7.58
C LEU A 55 5.13 -0.81 -7.37
N TYR A 56 4.38 -0.97 -8.47
CA TYR A 56 2.96 -1.33 -8.39
C TYR A 56 2.73 -2.81 -8.15
N MET A 57 3.60 -3.68 -8.66
CA MET A 57 3.41 -5.13 -8.56
C MET A 57 3.56 -5.64 -7.12
N PRO A 58 4.57 -5.24 -6.33
CA PRO A 58 4.66 -5.65 -4.92
C PRO A 58 3.47 -5.16 -4.09
N ILE A 59 3.09 -3.88 -4.25
CA ILE A 59 1.93 -3.30 -3.55
C ILE A 59 0.68 -4.13 -3.85
N ARG A 60 0.41 -4.37 -5.14
CA ARG A 60 -0.76 -5.15 -5.58
C ARG A 60 -0.76 -6.57 -5.00
N ALA A 61 0.36 -7.29 -5.16
CA ALA A 61 0.46 -8.65 -4.68
C ALA A 61 0.23 -8.72 -3.16
N SER A 62 0.74 -7.75 -2.40
CA SER A 62 0.59 -7.71 -0.94
C SER A 62 -0.84 -7.51 -0.46
N ILE A 63 -1.70 -6.85 -1.24
CA ILE A 63 -3.09 -6.57 -0.84
C ILE A 63 -4.12 -7.45 -1.55
N THR A 64 -3.83 -8.03 -2.72
CA THR A 64 -4.79 -8.86 -3.47
C THR A 64 -4.37 -10.31 -3.66
N GLY A 65 -3.10 -10.65 -3.38
CA GLY A 65 -2.54 -11.95 -3.74
C GLY A 65 -2.39 -12.18 -5.26
N LYS A 66 -2.63 -11.15 -6.08
CA LYS A 66 -2.53 -11.21 -7.55
C LYS A 66 -1.59 -10.15 -8.08
N THR A 67 -0.94 -10.42 -9.21
CA THR A 67 0.00 -9.49 -9.85
C THR A 67 -0.68 -8.57 -10.88
N HIS A 68 -1.96 -8.82 -11.18
CA HIS A 68 -2.78 -8.07 -12.12
C HIS A 68 -4.17 -7.80 -11.51
N GLY A 69 -4.97 -6.94 -12.13
CA GLY A 69 -6.34 -6.65 -11.71
C GLY A 69 -6.72 -5.18 -11.87
N PRO A 70 -7.84 -4.76 -11.24
CA PRO A 70 -8.37 -3.39 -11.33
C PRO A 70 -7.40 -2.37 -10.72
N GLU A 71 -7.63 -1.09 -10.98
CA GLU A 71 -6.77 -0.01 -10.51
C GLU A 71 -6.52 -0.05 -8.99
N LEU A 72 -5.26 0.18 -8.58
CA LEU A 72 -4.88 0.12 -7.16
C LEU A 72 -5.70 1.08 -6.27
N PRO A 73 -5.99 2.32 -6.69
CA PRO A 73 -6.87 3.20 -5.94
C PRO A 73 -8.24 2.59 -5.63
N MET A 74 -8.87 1.93 -6.61
CA MET A 74 -10.17 1.26 -6.43
C MET A 74 -10.06 0.07 -5.46
N VAL A 75 -8.99 -0.72 -5.56
CA VAL A 75 -8.77 -1.84 -4.63
C VAL A 75 -8.60 -1.33 -3.19
N ILE A 76 -7.80 -0.28 -3.02
CA ILE A 76 -7.51 0.27 -1.69
C ILE A 76 -8.76 0.91 -1.07
N SER A 77 -9.58 1.60 -1.86
CA SER A 77 -10.83 2.19 -1.36
C SER A 77 -11.82 1.13 -0.89
N ILE A 78 -11.96 0.03 -1.64
CA ILE A 78 -12.85 -1.09 -1.28
C ILE A 78 -12.33 -1.83 -0.04
N LEU A 79 -11.02 -2.08 0.04
CA LEU A 79 -10.45 -2.79 1.19
C LEU A 79 -10.43 -1.92 2.45
N GLY A 80 -10.21 -0.63 2.30
CA GLY A 80 -9.95 0.28 3.41
C GLY A 80 -8.55 0.12 4.01
N LEU A 81 -8.13 1.13 4.78
CA LEU A 81 -6.77 1.22 5.33
C LEU A 81 -6.42 0.07 6.27
N LYS A 82 -7.31 -0.29 7.20
CA LYS A 82 -7.07 -1.35 8.20
C LYS A 82 -6.75 -2.69 7.55
N ASN A 83 -7.55 -3.09 6.56
CA ASN A 83 -7.32 -4.34 5.82
C ASN A 83 -6.04 -4.29 4.99
N CYS A 84 -5.74 -3.15 4.34
CA CYS A 84 -4.49 -3.00 3.60
C CYS A 84 -3.28 -3.17 4.52
N ILE A 85 -3.25 -2.50 5.67
CA ILE A 85 -2.18 -2.59 6.68
C ILE A 85 -2.00 -4.03 7.15
N GLN A 86 -3.10 -4.70 7.51
CA GLN A 86 -3.06 -6.10 7.96
C GLN A 86 -2.44 -7.01 6.90
N ARG A 87 -2.89 -6.93 5.64
CA ARG A 87 -2.39 -7.78 4.55
C ARG A 87 -0.92 -7.52 4.21
N VAL A 88 -0.49 -6.26 4.23
CA VAL A 88 0.92 -5.89 4.01
C VAL A 88 1.80 -6.43 5.13
N ASN A 89 1.38 -6.32 6.39
CA ASN A 89 2.09 -6.89 7.53
C ASN A 89 2.23 -8.41 7.42
N GLN A 90 1.14 -9.12 7.12
CA GLN A 90 1.17 -10.57 6.87
C GLN A 90 2.15 -10.95 5.75
N THR A 91 2.18 -10.16 4.67
CA THR A 91 3.10 -10.37 3.55
C THR A 91 4.56 -10.19 3.98
N LEU A 92 4.87 -9.13 4.75
CA LEU A 92 6.21 -8.85 5.24
C LEU A 92 6.70 -9.93 6.23
N GLU A 93 5.82 -10.39 7.12
CA GLU A 93 6.11 -11.48 8.05
C GLU A 93 6.36 -12.79 7.31
N TYR A 94 5.53 -13.13 6.33
CA TYR A 94 5.74 -14.30 5.49
C TYR A 94 7.11 -14.25 4.78
N ILE A 95 7.47 -13.12 4.18
CA ILE A 95 8.78 -12.95 3.53
C ILE A 95 9.92 -13.12 4.54
N LYS A 96 9.77 -12.62 5.77
CA LYS A 96 10.79 -12.74 6.82
C LYS A 96 10.98 -14.19 7.27
N ASN A 97 9.90 -14.96 7.40
CA ASN A 97 9.95 -16.33 7.90
C ASN A 97 10.40 -17.36 6.84
N ASN A 98 10.29 -17.02 5.55
CA ASN A 98 10.64 -17.89 4.43
C ASN A 98 11.88 -17.41 3.67
N LYS A 99 12.74 -16.62 4.32
CA LYS A 99 13.96 -16.07 3.74
C LYS A 99 15.21 -16.78 4.19
#